data_AF-A0A0F6W7W2-F1
#
_entry.id   AF-A0A0F6W7W2-F1
#
_cell.length_a   1.000
_cell.length_b   1.000
_cell.length_c   1.000
_cell.angle_alpha   90.00
_cell.angle_beta   90.00
_cell.angle_gamma   90.00
#
_symmetry.space_group_name_H-M   'P 1'
#
loop_
_entity.id
_entity.type
_entity.pdbx_description
1 polymer ?
#
loop_
_entity_poly.entity_id
_entity_poly.type
_entity_poly.pdbx_seq_one_letter_code
_entity_poly.pdbx_strand_id
1 'polypeptide(L)'
;MMGALLAIAGFAIGLALGLAIGARRLAAFRRELAMRKAELRSHVLPLLEHRAAGSSVPPAERAHDERDPLIAAIALARSIQSTEARADLPYTDTLEVGPTTPRER
;
A
#
# COMPACT_ATOMS: atom_id res chain seq x y z
N MET A 1 -41.42 42.81 1.54
CA MET A 1 -40.40 42.27 0.60
C MET A 1 -38.97 42.24 1.17
N MET A 2 -38.63 42.92 2.28
CA MET A 2 -37.27 42.92 2.85
C MET A 2 -36.81 41.58 3.48
N GLY A 3 -37.72 40.78 4.06
CA GLY A 3 -37.36 39.53 4.74
C GLY A 3 -36.83 38.42 3.82
N ALA A 4 -37.32 38.36 2.57
CA ALA A 4 -36.89 37.36 1.60
C ALA A 4 -35.45 37.60 1.12
N LEU A 5 -35.05 38.86 0.96
CA LEU A 5 -33.68 39.23 0.57
C LEU A 5 -32.66 38.85 1.66
N LEU A 6 -33.01 39.06 2.93
CA LEU A 6 -32.15 38.70 4.06
C LEU A 6 -31.97 37.19 4.20
N ALA A 7 -33.03 36.41 3.97
CA ALA A 7 -32.95 34.94 3.99
C ALA A 7 -32.05 34.38 2.87
N ILE A 8 -32.15 34.95 1.66
CA ILE A 8 -31.32 34.57 0.51
C ILE A 8 -29.86 34.95 0.77
N ALA A 9 -29.60 36.14 1.33
CA ALA A 9 -28.26 36.59 1.68
C ALA A 9 -27.61 35.70 2.76
N GLY A 10 -28.35 35.36 3.83
CA GLY A 10 -27.87 34.47 4.88
C GLY A 10 -27.54 33.07 4.37
N PHE A 11 -28.39 32.51 3.50
CA PHE A 11 -28.15 31.20 2.88
C PHE A 11 -26.91 31.19 1.98
N ALA A 12 -26.75 32.22 1.14
CA ALA A 12 -25.59 32.35 0.26
C ALA A 12 -24.27 32.46 1.06
N ILE A 13 -24.27 33.23 2.14
CA ILE A 13 -23.10 33.36 3.02
C ILE A 13 -22.79 32.03 3.72
N GLY A 14 -23.81 31.35 4.27
CA GLY A 14 -23.63 30.05 4.92
C GLY A 14 -23.06 28.99 3.97
N LEU A 15 -23.53 28.96 2.73
CA LEU A 15 -23.07 28.04 1.69
C LEU A 15 -21.63 28.35 1.25
N ALA A 16 -21.30 29.63 1.05
CA ALA A 16 -19.95 30.06 0.72
C ALA A 16 -18.95 29.73 1.84
N LEU A 17 -19.34 29.93 3.10
CA LEU A 17 -18.50 29.62 4.26
C LEU A 17 -18.29 28.11 4.40
N GLY A 18 -19.35 27.31 4.24
CA GLY A 18 -19.28 25.85 4.28
C GLY A 18 -18.36 25.27 3.20
N LEU A 19 -18.46 25.77 1.97
CA LEU A 19 -17.58 25.37 0.86
C LEU A 19 -16.12 25.76 1.11
N ALA A 20 -15.86 26.97 1.61
CA ALA A 20 -14.51 27.43 1.90
C ALA A 20 -13.83 26.60 3.01
N ILE A 21 -14.56 26.25 4.07
CA ILE A 21 -14.05 25.42 5.17
C ILE A 21 -13.80 23.99 4.68
N GLY A 22 -14.74 23.41 3.92
CA GLY A 22 -14.60 22.07 3.34
C GLY A 22 -13.40 21.96 2.39
N ALA A 23 -13.22 22.96 1.52
CA ALA A 23 -12.11 23.00 0.58
C ALA A 23 -10.73 23.09 1.29
N ARG A 24 -10.63 23.90 2.35
CA ARG A 24 -9.39 24.01 3.15
C ARG A 24 -9.03 22.70 3.84
N ARG A 25 -10.02 22.01 4.43
CA ARG A 25 -9.80 20.69 5.06
C ARG A 25 -9.36 19.64 4.05
N LEU A 26 -10.00 19.60 2.88
CA LEU A 26 -9.63 18.67 1.82
C LEU A 26 -8.21 18.92 1.30
N ALA A 27 -7.81 20.19 1.16
CA ALA A 27 -6.46 20.55 0.74
C ALA A 27 -5.41 20.12 1.79
N ALA A 28 -5.69 20.32 3.08
CA ALA A 28 -4.81 19.87 4.16
C ALA A 28 -4.67 18.34 4.15
N PHE A 29 -5.78 17.61 4.04
CA PHE A 29 -5.79 16.15 3.99
C PHE A 29 -5.01 15.61 2.78
N ARG A 30 -5.17 16.22 1.60
CA ARG A 30 -4.40 15.84 0.40
C ARG A 30 -2.90 16.05 0.58
N ARG A 31 -2.49 17.15 1.23
CA ARG A 31 -1.07 17.40 1.54
C ARG A 31 -0.52 16.37 2.51
N GLU A 32 -1.27 16.06 3.56
CA GLU A 32 -0.86 15.06 4.54
C GLU A 32 -0.73 13.67 3.90
N LEU A 33 -1.70 13.27 3.08
CA LEU A 33 -1.63 12.03 2.32
C LEU A 33 -0.40 11.99 1.39
N ALA A 34 -0.10 13.10 0.71
CA ALA A 34 1.08 13.19 -0.15
C ALA A 34 2.38 13.05 0.65
N MET A 35 2.48 13.68 1.83
CA MET A 35 3.63 13.54 2.72
C MET A 35 3.80 12.10 3.19
N ARG A 36 2.73 11.43 3.61
CA ARG A 36 2.76 10.01 4.02
C ARG A 36 3.15 9.08 2.87
N LYS A 37 2.65 9.33 1.66
CA LYS A 37 3.07 8.58 0.46
C LYS A 37 4.56 8.76 0.16
N ALA A 38 5.08 9.99 0.32
CA ALA A 38 6.50 10.26 0.15
C ALA A 38 7.35 9.57 1.23
N GLU A 39 6.90 9.57 2.49
CA GLU A 39 7.54 8.86 3.60
C GLU A 39 7.60 7.35 3.36
N LEU A 40 6.50 6.75 2.92
CA LEU A 40 6.42 5.35 2.50
C LEU A 40 7.44 5.02 1.40
N ARG A 41 7.53 5.87 0.37
CA ARG A 41 8.45 5.66 -0.75
C ARG A 41 9.92 5.81 -0.35
N SER A 42 10.24 6.74 0.53
CA SER A 42 11.62 7.10 0.87
C SER A 42 12.20 6.25 2.01
N HIS A 43 11.38 5.78 2.95
CA HIS A 43 11.87 5.09 4.15
C HIS A 43 11.37 3.65 4.24
N VAL A 44 10.07 3.42 4.01
CA VAL A 44 9.45 2.12 4.27
C VAL A 44 9.75 1.13 3.15
N LEU A 45 9.57 1.54 1.89
CA LEU A 45 9.82 0.70 0.72
C LEU A 45 11.27 0.18 0.66
N PRO A 46 12.31 1.03 0.80
CA PRO A 46 13.70 0.55 0.81
C PRO A 46 13.99 -0.44 1.93
N LEU A 47 13.42 -0.24 3.11
CA LEU A 47 13.58 -1.16 4.23
C LEU A 47 12.95 -2.52 3.94
N LEU A 48 11.73 -2.53 3.38
CA LEU A 48 11.05 -3.76 2.99
C LEU A 48 11.77 -4.46 1.83
N GLU A 49 12.31 -3.72 0.87
CA GLU A 49 13.11 -4.27 -0.22
C GLU A 49 14.39 -4.92 0.29
N HIS A 50 15.09 -4.25 1.22
CA HIS A 50 16.26 -4.80 1.87
C HIS A 50 15.92 -6.10 2.61
N ARG A 51 14.79 -6.13 3.32
CA ARG A 51 14.32 -7.33 4.00
C ARG A 51 13.96 -8.46 3.02
N ALA A 52 13.24 -8.16 1.95
CA ALA A 52 12.88 -9.12 0.90
C ALA A 52 14.11 -9.70 0.18
N ALA A 53 15.17 -8.89 0.02
CA ALA A 53 16.45 -9.36 -0.50
C ALA A 53 17.12 -10.38 0.44
N GLY A 54 16.98 -10.20 1.75
CA GLY A 54 17.45 -11.15 2.76
C GLY A 54 16.62 -12.43 2.86
N SER A 55 15.31 -12.38 2.61
CA SER A 55 14.40 -13.53 2.80
C SER A 55 14.12 -14.36 1.54
N SER A 56 15.02 -14.37 0.54
CA SER A 56 14.91 -15.18 -0.69
C SER A 56 13.60 -15.01 -1.49
N VAL A 57 12.90 -13.88 -1.33
CA VAL A 57 11.66 -13.59 -2.06
C VAL A 57 11.96 -13.45 -3.55
N PRO A 58 11.31 -14.21 -4.45
CA PRO A 58 11.58 -14.17 -5.89
C PRO A 58 11.33 -12.77 -6.48
N PRO A 59 12.19 -12.27 -7.40
CA PRO A 59 12.02 -10.95 -8.02
C PRO A 59 10.67 -10.76 -8.72
N ALA A 60 10.09 -11.84 -9.26
CA ALA A 60 8.79 -11.82 -9.92
C ALA A 60 7.61 -11.55 -8.96
N GLU A 61 7.75 -11.91 -7.67
CA GLU A 61 6.75 -11.63 -6.62
C GLU A 61 6.96 -10.25 -5.98
N ARG A 62 8.05 -9.55 -6.33
CA ARG A 62 8.31 -8.15 -5.98
C ARG A 62 7.70 -7.18 -6.99
N ALA A 63 6.67 -7.59 -7.75
CA ALA A 63 6.06 -6.75 -8.78
C ALA A 63 5.54 -5.44 -8.18
N HIS A 64 6.28 -4.36 -8.43
CA HIS A 64 6.01 -3.03 -7.90
C HIS A 64 5.00 -2.31 -8.78
N ASP A 65 3.79 -2.08 -8.25
CA ASP A 65 2.97 -0.99 -8.78
C ASP A 65 3.57 0.33 -8.28
N GLU A 66 4.45 0.94 -9.09
CA GLU A 66 5.13 2.20 -8.77
C GLU A 66 4.17 3.39 -8.56
N ARG A 67 2.89 3.22 -8.92
CA ARG A 67 1.86 4.26 -8.91
C ARG A 67 1.31 4.52 -7.51
N ASP A 68 1.31 3.53 -6.62
CA ASP A 68 0.91 3.73 -5.23
C ASP A 68 1.90 3.07 -4.24
N PRO A 69 2.72 3.87 -3.52
CA PRO A 69 3.73 3.34 -2.61
C PRO A 69 3.10 2.57 -1.43
N LEU A 70 1.85 2.85 -1.06
CA LEU A 70 1.16 2.09 -0.02
C LEU A 70 0.82 0.68 -0.49
N ILE A 71 0.31 0.54 -1.72
CA ILE A 71 -0.02 -0.76 -2.30
C ILE A 71 1.25 -1.59 -2.48
N ALA A 72 2.32 -0.98 -2.99
CA ALA A 72 3.62 -1.64 -3.12
C ALA A 72 4.16 -2.13 -1.76
N ALA A 73 4.09 -1.31 -0.71
CA ALA A 73 4.53 -1.70 0.64
C ALA A 73 3.70 -2.86 1.21
N ILE A 74 2.37 -2.86 1.04
CA ILE A 74 1.49 -3.95 1.50
C ILE A 74 1.80 -5.25 0.76
N ALA A 75 1.94 -5.18 -0.58
CA ALA A 75 2.25 -6.35 -1.40
C ALA A 75 3.59 -6.97 -0.97
N LEU A 76 4.62 -6.16 -0.80
CA LEU A 76 5.95 -6.61 -0.42
C LEU A 76 5.99 -7.20 0.99
N ALA A 77 5.32 -6.56 1.96
CA ALA A 77 5.19 -7.09 3.31
C ALA A 77 4.47 -8.45 3.34
N ARG A 78 3.41 -8.61 2.53
CA ARG A 78 2.67 -9.88 2.40
C ARG A 78 3.54 -10.98 1.79
N SER A 79 4.31 -10.67 0.76
CA SER A 79 5.25 -11.62 0.16
C SER A 79 6.29 -12.09 1.18
N ILE A 80 6.94 -11.16 1.90
CA ILE A 80 7.90 -11.47 2.98
C ILE A 80 7.27 -12.40 4.02
N GLN A 81 6.09 -12.04 4.54
CA GLN A 81 5.40 -12.84 5.56
C GLN A 81 5.07 -14.26 5.06
N SER A 82 4.64 -14.40 3.81
CA SER A 82 4.33 -15.71 3.24
C SER A 82 5.58 -16.59 3.07
N THR A 83 6.72 -15.99 2.75
CA THR A 83 8.00 -16.70 2.62
C THR A 83 8.56 -17.09 3.98
N GLU A 84 8.53 -16.18 4.96
CA GLU A 84 8.93 -16.47 6.35
C GLU A 84 8.06 -17.61 6.94
N ALA A 85 6.74 -17.58 6.73
CA ALA A 85 5.84 -18.64 7.17
C ALA A 85 6.10 -19.99 6.49
N ARG A 86 6.58 -20.01 5.24
CA ARG A 86 6.97 -21.25 4.55
C ARG A 86 8.31 -21.79 5.06
N ALA A 87 9.24 -20.92 5.44
CA ALA A 87 10.53 -21.30 5.99
C ALA A 87 10.41 -21.89 7.41
N ASP A 88 9.41 -21.44 8.19
CA ASP A 88 9.11 -21.96 9.53
C ASP A 88 8.30 -23.27 9.52
N LEU A 89 7.86 -23.77 8.35
CA LEU A 89 7.24 -25.10 8.28
C LEU A 89 8.34 -26.16 8.43
N PRO A 90 8.24 -27.08 9.41
CA PRO A 90 9.19 -28.16 9.52
C PRO A 90 9.04 -29.02 8.25
N TYR A 91 10.11 -29.07 7.44
CA TYR A 91 10.26 -29.90 6.25
C TYR A 91 10.23 -31.40 6.60
N THR A 92 9.15 -31.85 7.24
CA THR A 92 8.99 -33.23 7.71
C THR A 92 8.39 -34.11 6.62
N ASP A 93 8.10 -33.56 5.45
CA ASP A 93 7.35 -34.25 4.39
C ASP A 93 7.91 -33.98 2.98
N THR A 94 9.24 -33.83 2.85
CA THR A 94 9.87 -33.92 1.53
C THR A 94 9.90 -35.38 1.11
N LEU A 95 8.92 -35.75 0.28
CA LEU A 95 8.96 -36.96 -0.55
C LEU A 95 10.31 -37.05 -1.26
N GLU A 96 11.02 -38.14 -0.98
CA GLU A 96 12.28 -38.51 -1.58
C GLU A 96 12.08 -38.75 -3.08
N VAL A 97 12.29 -37.72 -3.92
CA VAL A 97 12.30 -37.88 -5.37
C VAL A 97 13.64 -38.52 -5.76
N GLY A 98 13.72 -39.85 -5.64
CA GLY A 98 14.85 -40.62 -6.12
C GLY A 98 14.99 -40.54 -7.65
N PRO A 99 16.21 -40.51 -8.21
CA PRO A 99 16.40 -40.49 -9.65
C PRO A 99 15.99 -41.85 -10.25
N THR A 100 14.82 -41.92 -10.88
CA THR A 100 14.46 -43.03 -11.76
C THR A 100 15.23 -42.89 -13.07
N THR A 101 16.49 -43.34 -13.08
CA THR A 101 17.16 -43.71 -14.33
C THR A 101 16.68 -45.08 -14.77
N PRO A 102 15.95 -45.23 -15.90
CA PRO A 102 15.74 -46.53 -16.50
C PRO A 102 17.05 -46.92 -17.19
N ARG A 103 17.77 -47.89 -16.63
CA ARG A 103 18.72 -48.69 -17.41
C ARG A 103 17.91 -49.76 -18.12
N GLU A 104 17.64 -49.57 -19.40
CA GLU A 104 17.31 -50.68 -20.29
C GLU A 104 18.51 -50.99 -21.19
N ARG A 105 18.79 -52.28 -21.24
CA ARG A 105 19.82 -52.96 -22.03
C ARG A 105 19.32 -53.20 -23.44
#